data_AF-A0AAV5QR17-F1
#
_entry.id   AF-A0AAV5QR17-F1
#
_cell.length_a   1.000
_cell.length_b   1.000
_cell.length_c   1.000
_cell.angle_alpha   90.00
_cell.angle_beta   90.00
_cell.angle_gamma   90.00
#
_symmetry.space_group_name_H-M   'P 1'
#
loop_
_entity.id
_entity.type
_entity.pdbx_description
1 polymer ?
#
loop_
_entity_poly.entity_id
_entity_poly.type
_entity_poly.pdbx_seq_one_letter_code
_entity_poly.pdbx_strand_id
1 'polypeptide(L)'
;MSFFGEFLASVLPTVSYADSEEEEEEEQPVEVVEVEVEVEEEEEEEEEDEEDEDDEDEEEAEDPLDKLRAECTTTSECAKYVHHYQECVERVTKEQEEEGYAEKSYKEDCIEEFFHLQHCINDCAAPKLFYKLK
;
A
#
# COMPACT_ATOMS: atom_id res chain seq x y z
N MET A 1 51.17 -0.99 -1.86
CA MET A 1 50.16 -2.06 -2.08
C MET A 1 49.90 -2.71 -0.75
N SER A 2 48.87 -2.25 -0.02
CA SER A 2 48.63 -2.65 1.37
C SER A 2 47.32 -3.43 1.47
N PHE A 3 47.32 -4.66 0.92
CA PHE A 3 46.16 -5.57 0.93
C PHE A 3 45.55 -5.78 2.32
N PHE A 4 46.35 -5.67 3.38
CA PHE A 4 45.88 -5.76 4.77
C PHE A 4 45.02 -4.55 5.22
N GLY A 5 45.20 -3.38 4.60
CA GLY A 5 44.37 -2.19 4.89
C GLY A 5 42.97 -2.31 4.31
N GLU A 6 42.86 -2.78 3.07
CA GLU A 6 41.58 -3.00 2.39
C GLU A 6 40.76 -4.12 3.05
N PHE A 7 41.41 -5.19 3.53
CA PHE A 7 40.72 -6.24 4.29
C PHE A 7 40.15 -5.72 5.63
N LEU A 8 40.88 -4.88 6.37
CA LEU A 8 40.39 -4.30 7.61
C LEU A 8 39.24 -3.31 7.38
N ALA A 9 39.27 -2.53 6.29
CA ALA A 9 38.16 -1.66 5.91
C ALA A 9 36.89 -2.45 5.55
N SER A 10 37.02 -3.64 4.95
CA SER A 10 35.89 -4.51 4.58
C SER A 10 35.18 -5.19 5.77
N VAL A 11 35.81 -5.26 6.95
CA VAL A 11 35.29 -5.98 8.12
C VAL A 11 34.63 -5.05 9.14
N LEU A 12 34.88 -3.74 9.03
CA LEU A 12 34.18 -2.75 9.85
C LEU A 12 32.85 -2.38 9.19
N PRO A 13 31.71 -2.43 9.91
CA PRO A 13 30.42 -2.04 9.35
C PRO A 13 30.44 -0.55 9.00
N THR A 14 30.11 -0.23 7.75
CA THR A 14 29.98 1.14 7.28
C THR A 14 28.74 1.79 7.91
N VAL A 15 28.95 2.67 8.88
CA VAL A 15 27.86 3.48 9.45
C VAL A 15 27.42 4.49 8.40
N SER A 16 26.30 4.21 7.74
CA SER A 16 25.55 5.20 6.97
C SER A 16 24.85 6.14 7.97
N TYR A 17 25.30 7.40 8.04
CA TYR A 17 24.45 8.45 8.59
C TYR A 17 23.30 8.65 7.61
N ALA A 18 22.08 8.31 8.04
CA ALA A 18 20.89 8.94 7.48
C ALA A 18 20.80 10.33 8.12
N ASP A 19 20.86 11.37 7.30
CA ASP A 19 20.69 12.73 7.79
C ASP A 19 19.27 12.84 8.38
N SER A 20 19.23 13.10 9.68
CA SER A 20 18.00 13.20 10.46
C SER A 20 17.70 14.69 10.58
N GLU A 21 17.31 15.30 9.46
CA GLU A 21 16.92 16.70 9.43
C GLU A 21 15.58 16.83 10.20
N GLU A 22 15.67 17.30 11.45
CA GLU A 22 14.52 17.75 12.25
C GLU A 22 14.00 19.08 11.66
N GLU A 23 13.04 19.01 10.74
CA GLU A 23 12.15 20.13 10.37
C GLU A 23 10.71 19.62 10.50
N GLU A 24 10.03 19.96 11.60
CA GLU A 24 9.07 21.07 11.70
C GLU A 24 7.75 20.83 10.93
N GLU A 25 6.81 20.22 11.66
CA GLU A 25 5.36 20.49 11.70
C GLU A 25 4.84 21.66 10.83
N GLU A 26 4.22 21.36 9.68
CA GLU A 26 3.17 22.21 9.09
C GLU A 26 1.90 21.40 8.77
N GLU A 27 0.85 21.64 9.54
CA GLU A 27 -0.50 21.16 9.29
C GLU A 27 -1.14 21.96 8.14
N GLN A 28 -1.65 21.29 7.09
CA GLN A 28 -2.51 21.92 6.08
C GLN A 28 -3.96 21.43 6.23
N PRO A 29 -4.95 22.32 6.38
CA PRO A 29 -6.32 21.93 6.70
C PRO A 29 -7.09 21.43 5.48
N VAL A 30 -7.96 20.43 5.72
CA VAL A 30 -8.88 19.87 4.73
C VAL A 30 -10.06 20.83 4.51
N GLU A 31 -10.25 21.30 3.27
CA GLU A 31 -11.39 22.14 2.92
C GLU A 31 -12.61 21.28 2.54
N VAL A 32 -13.74 21.53 3.22
CA VAL A 32 -15.00 20.80 3.01
C VAL A 32 -15.89 21.63 2.07
N VAL A 33 -16.16 21.11 0.87
CA VAL A 33 -17.04 21.77 -0.11
C VAL A 33 -18.42 21.11 -0.08
N GLU A 34 -19.42 21.81 0.45
CA GLU A 34 -20.83 21.41 0.39
C GLU A 34 -21.56 22.14 -0.76
N VAL A 35 -22.05 21.35 -1.71
CA VAL A 35 -23.33 21.48 -2.45
C VAL A 35 -23.86 22.88 -2.80
N GLU A 36 -23.95 23.17 -4.11
CA GLU A 36 -25.15 23.76 -4.71
C GLU A 36 -25.51 23.01 -6.01
N VAL A 37 -26.73 22.48 -6.10
CA VAL A 37 -27.32 21.87 -7.31
C VAL A 37 -28.54 22.70 -7.68
N GLU A 38 -28.43 23.50 -8.74
CA GLU A 38 -29.58 24.11 -9.39
C GLU A 38 -29.96 23.32 -10.64
N VAL A 39 -31.25 23.04 -10.79
CA VAL A 39 -31.86 22.36 -11.94
C VAL A 39 -32.83 23.35 -12.59
N GLU A 40 -32.64 23.63 -13.87
CA GLU A 40 -33.64 24.29 -14.71
C GLU A 40 -33.72 23.56 -16.08
N GLU A 41 -34.94 23.18 -16.47
CA GLU A 41 -35.33 22.44 -17.71
C GLU A 41 -35.85 23.39 -18.83
N GLU A 42 -36.19 22.79 -20.01
CA GLU A 42 -36.88 23.31 -21.24
C GLU A 42 -36.12 24.36 -22.09
N GLU A 43 -35.99 24.31 -23.44
CA GLU A 43 -36.47 23.40 -24.52
C GLU A 43 -35.30 22.99 -25.48
N GLU A 44 -35.56 22.07 -26.44
CA GLU A 44 -34.66 21.52 -27.48
C GLU A 44 -34.33 22.49 -28.66
N GLU A 45 -33.23 22.24 -29.40
CA GLU A 45 -33.27 22.04 -30.87
C GLU A 45 -31.99 21.32 -31.36
N GLU A 46 -32.15 20.16 -32.02
CA GLU A 46 -31.07 19.38 -32.64
C GLU A 46 -30.62 19.98 -33.99
N GLU A 47 -29.32 19.94 -34.31
CA GLU A 47 -28.82 19.35 -35.57
C GLU A 47 -27.37 18.84 -35.37
N GLU A 48 -27.07 17.69 -35.96
CA GLU A 48 -25.77 17.01 -35.98
C GLU A 48 -24.70 17.85 -36.73
N ASP A 49 -23.44 17.86 -36.29
CA ASP A 49 -22.36 17.08 -36.93
C ASP A 49 -20.99 17.23 -36.20
N GLU A 50 -20.11 16.25 -36.44
CA GLU A 50 -18.66 16.18 -36.17
C GLU A 50 -18.14 16.13 -34.71
N GLU A 51 -17.96 14.87 -34.25
CA GLU A 51 -16.73 14.33 -33.63
C GLU A 51 -15.88 15.22 -32.71
N ASP A 52 -16.09 15.11 -31.40
CA ASP A 52 -14.99 15.07 -30.41
C ASP A 52 -15.43 14.28 -29.16
N GLU A 53 -15.51 12.94 -29.26
CA GLU A 53 -15.50 12.05 -28.08
C GLU A 53 -14.06 11.98 -27.53
N ASP A 54 -13.53 13.13 -27.08
CA ASP A 54 -12.33 13.21 -26.25
C ASP A 54 -12.75 13.21 -24.77
N ASP A 55 -13.58 12.22 -24.42
CA ASP A 55 -13.73 11.77 -23.04
C ASP A 55 -12.44 11.01 -22.72
N GLU A 56 -11.37 11.77 -22.42
CA GLU A 56 -10.13 11.29 -21.80
C GLU A 56 -10.46 10.80 -20.38
N ASP A 57 -11.29 9.75 -20.28
CA ASP A 57 -11.48 8.93 -19.11
C ASP A 57 -10.16 8.16 -18.92
N GLU A 58 -9.17 8.87 -18.35
CA GLU A 58 -7.88 8.34 -17.94
C GLU A 58 -8.14 7.22 -16.90
N GLU A 59 -8.44 6.00 -17.38
CA GLU A 59 -8.34 4.78 -16.56
C GLU A 59 -6.88 4.68 -16.08
N GLU A 60 -6.62 5.30 -14.92
CA GLU A 60 -5.32 5.37 -14.28
C GLU A 60 -4.76 3.95 -14.21
N ALA A 61 -3.70 3.70 -14.98
CA ALA A 61 -3.29 2.34 -15.32
C ALA A 61 -2.88 1.56 -14.06
N GLU A 62 -3.82 0.76 -13.53
CA GLU A 62 -3.70 0.08 -12.22
C GLU A 62 -2.31 -0.53 -12.00
N ASP A 63 -1.72 -0.30 -10.82
CA ASP A 63 -0.37 -0.78 -10.49
C ASP A 63 -0.22 -2.29 -10.81
N PRO A 64 0.69 -2.66 -11.73
CA PRO A 64 0.96 -4.06 -12.03
C PRO A 64 1.35 -4.90 -10.80
N LEU A 65 1.89 -4.28 -9.75
CA LEU A 65 2.19 -4.95 -8.48
C LEU A 65 0.92 -5.33 -7.71
N ASP A 66 -0.10 -4.47 -7.66
CA ASP A 66 -1.34 -4.77 -6.93
C ASP A 66 -2.17 -5.85 -7.63
N LYS A 67 -2.21 -5.84 -8.97
CA LYS A 67 -2.73 -6.98 -9.76
C LYS A 67 -2.00 -8.28 -9.42
N LEU A 68 -0.66 -8.25 -9.38
CA LEU A 68 0.15 -9.43 -9.03
C LEU A 68 -0.04 -9.86 -7.57
N ARG A 69 -0.19 -8.94 -6.62
CA ARG A 69 -0.47 -9.24 -5.21
C ARG A 69 -1.82 -9.93 -5.06
N ALA A 70 -2.86 -9.43 -5.71
CA ALA A 70 -4.19 -10.04 -5.71
C ALA A 70 -4.15 -11.47 -6.29
N GLU A 71 -3.56 -11.65 -7.47
CA GLU A 71 -3.35 -12.99 -8.06
C GLU A 71 -2.62 -13.93 -7.10
N CYS A 72 -1.47 -13.51 -6.59
CA CYS A 72 -0.63 -14.33 -5.70
C CYS A 72 -1.33 -14.70 -4.38
N THR A 73 -2.17 -13.81 -3.84
CA THR A 73 -2.97 -14.03 -2.63
C THR A 73 -3.98 -15.17 -2.79
N THR A 74 -4.56 -15.35 -3.99
CA THR A 74 -5.51 -16.43 -4.29
C THR A 74 -4.87 -17.81 -4.54
N THR A 75 -3.53 -17.88 -4.62
CA THR A 75 -2.83 -19.16 -4.86
C THR A 75 -2.99 -20.11 -3.67
N SER A 76 -3.03 -21.43 -3.95
CA SER A 76 -3.13 -22.45 -2.90
C SER A 76 -2.00 -22.39 -1.87
N GLU A 77 -0.83 -21.90 -2.26
CA GLU A 77 0.33 -21.76 -1.37
C GLU A 77 0.18 -20.60 -0.38
N CYS A 78 -0.36 -19.45 -0.82
CA CYS A 78 -0.49 -18.26 0.01
C CYS A 78 -1.85 -18.16 0.73
N ALA A 79 -2.91 -18.80 0.23
CA ALA A 79 -4.26 -18.78 0.83
C ALA A 79 -4.27 -19.23 2.31
N LYS A 80 -3.39 -20.14 2.72
CA LYS A 80 -3.23 -20.55 4.13
C LYS A 80 -2.74 -19.41 5.03
N TYR A 81 -1.85 -18.55 4.53
CA TYR A 81 -1.33 -17.40 5.27
C TYR A 81 -2.37 -16.27 5.34
N VAL A 82 -3.22 -16.13 4.32
CA VAL A 82 -4.40 -15.25 4.37
C VAL A 82 -5.33 -15.66 5.51
N HIS A 83 -5.64 -16.96 5.62
CA HIS A 83 -6.46 -17.48 6.71
C HIS A 83 -5.85 -17.15 8.09
N HIS A 84 -4.56 -17.45 8.31
CA HIS A 84 -3.92 -17.18 9.60
C HIS A 84 -3.84 -15.69 9.93
N TYR A 85 -3.59 -14.84 8.95
CA TYR A 85 -3.62 -13.39 9.13
C TYR A 85 -5.03 -12.89 9.51
N GLN A 86 -6.08 -13.34 8.81
CA GLN A 86 -7.47 -13.02 9.14
C GLN A 86 -7.86 -13.53 10.54
N GLU A 87 -7.47 -14.75 10.90
CA GLU A 87 -7.69 -15.35 12.23
C GLU A 87 -6.98 -14.56 13.36
N CYS A 88 -5.81 -13.99 13.08
CA CYS A 88 -5.16 -13.06 14.00
C CYS A 88 -5.91 -11.72 14.09
N VAL A 89 -6.29 -11.12 12.95
CA VAL A 89 -7.02 -9.85 12.91
C VAL A 89 -8.35 -9.96 13.69
N GLU A 90 -9.14 -11.02 13.48
CA GLU A 90 -10.36 -11.26 14.25
C GLU A 90 -10.10 -11.34 15.77
N ARG A 91 -8.99 -11.97 16.18
CA ARG A 91 -8.60 -12.12 17.58
C ARG A 91 -8.14 -10.80 18.19
N VAL A 92 -7.31 -10.03 17.49
CA VAL A 92 -6.80 -8.72 17.94
C VAL A 92 -7.91 -7.67 17.96
N THR A 93 -8.80 -7.62 16.95
CA THR A 93 -9.96 -6.71 16.96
C THR A 93 -10.86 -7.01 18.16
N LYS A 94 -11.12 -8.29 18.44
CA LYS A 94 -11.88 -8.69 19.65
C LYS A 94 -11.16 -8.32 20.95
N GLU A 95 -9.82 -8.38 20.99
CA GLU A 95 -9.04 -7.92 22.14
C GLU A 95 -9.17 -6.41 22.36
N GLN A 96 -9.20 -5.63 21.27
CA GLN A 96 -9.35 -4.17 21.30
C GLN A 96 -10.72 -3.71 21.81
N GLU A 97 -11.75 -4.54 21.66
CA GLU A 97 -13.11 -4.30 22.20
C GLU A 97 -13.23 -4.58 23.72
N GLU A 98 -12.23 -5.17 24.37
CA GLU A 98 -12.28 -5.50 25.80
C GLU A 98 -12.22 -4.25 26.70
N GLU A 99 -13.05 -4.21 27.76
CA GLU A 99 -12.96 -3.19 28.80
C GLU A 99 -11.57 -3.20 29.46
N GLY A 100 -10.90 -2.05 29.46
CA GLY A 100 -9.54 -1.93 29.99
C GLY A 100 -8.43 -2.35 29.01
N TYR A 101 -8.73 -2.50 27.72
CA TYR A 101 -7.70 -2.78 26.70
C TYR A 101 -6.56 -1.75 26.73
N ALA A 102 -6.86 -0.46 26.94
CA ALA A 102 -5.85 0.61 26.98
C ALA A 102 -4.78 0.36 28.06
N GLU A 103 -5.18 -0.12 29.23
CA GLU A 103 -4.34 -0.43 30.39
C GLU A 103 -3.67 -1.82 30.34
N LYS A 104 -4.00 -2.64 29.34
CA LYS A 104 -3.46 -3.99 29.16
C LYS A 104 -1.95 -3.92 28.87
N SER A 105 -1.14 -4.61 29.69
CA SER A 105 0.32 -4.59 29.62
C SER A 105 0.91 -5.39 28.45
N TYR A 106 0.09 -6.26 27.84
CA TYR A 106 0.36 -6.97 26.60
C TYR A 106 -0.81 -6.70 25.66
N LYS A 107 -0.50 -6.48 24.40
CA LYS A 107 -1.45 -6.32 23.29
C LYS A 107 -0.92 -7.22 22.19
N GLU A 108 -1.78 -8.08 21.66
CA GLU A 108 -1.39 -8.91 20.53
C GLU A 108 -1.32 -8.06 19.25
N ASP A 109 -0.37 -8.38 18.38
CA ASP A 109 -0.26 -7.84 17.03
C ASP A 109 -0.16 -8.98 16.01
N CYS A 110 -0.45 -8.69 14.75
CA CYS A 110 -0.46 -9.68 13.66
C CYS A 110 0.75 -9.51 12.72
N ILE A 111 1.87 -8.99 13.21
CA ILE A 111 3.04 -8.72 12.38
C ILE A 111 3.66 -10.04 11.91
N GLU A 112 3.68 -11.09 12.73
CA GLU A 112 4.21 -12.40 12.32
C GLU A 112 3.41 -13.02 11.16
N GLU A 113 2.08 -13.08 11.27
CA GLU A 113 1.21 -13.59 10.22
C GLU A 113 1.23 -12.72 8.95
N PHE A 114 1.31 -11.39 9.10
CA PHE A 114 1.48 -10.47 7.98
C PHE A 114 2.81 -10.72 7.25
N PHE A 115 3.91 -10.91 7.97
CA PHE A 115 5.22 -11.22 7.37
C PHE A 115 5.20 -12.57 6.64
N HIS A 116 4.54 -13.59 7.19
CA HIS A 116 4.37 -14.87 6.50
C HIS A 116 3.56 -14.74 5.20
N LEU A 117 2.45 -13.98 5.23
CA LEU A 117 1.63 -13.69 4.05
C LEU A 117 2.43 -12.90 3.00
N GLN A 118 3.06 -11.80 3.40
CA GLN A 118 3.77 -10.92 2.48
C GLN A 118 5.03 -11.59 1.90
N HIS A 119 5.71 -12.45 2.65
CA HIS A 119 6.81 -13.26 2.12
C HIS A 119 6.34 -14.19 0.99
N CYS A 120 5.21 -14.90 1.20
CA CYS A 120 4.64 -15.77 0.16
C CYS A 120 4.21 -14.98 -1.10
N ILE A 121 3.57 -13.83 -0.91
CA ILE A 121 3.18 -12.94 -2.02
C ILE A 121 4.41 -12.43 -2.77
N ASN A 122 5.45 -11.99 -2.05
CA ASN A 122 6.68 -11.48 -2.65
C ASN A 122 7.41 -12.54 -3.48
N ASP A 123 7.53 -13.77 -2.97
CA ASP A 123 8.15 -14.88 -3.71
C ASP A 123 7.39 -15.21 -5.01
N CYS A 124 6.07 -14.98 -5.03
CA CYS A 124 5.21 -15.15 -6.22
C CYS A 124 5.24 -13.96 -7.19
N ALA A 125 5.31 -12.72 -6.69
CA ALA A 125 5.20 -11.49 -7.48
C ALA A 125 6.55 -10.94 -7.99
N ALA A 126 7.60 -11.01 -7.17
CA ALA A 126 8.94 -10.51 -7.51
C ALA A 126 9.51 -11.03 -8.85
N PRO A 127 9.41 -12.33 -9.21
CA PRO A 127 9.91 -12.82 -10.49
C PRO A 127 9.03 -12.40 -11.70
N LYS A 128 7.90 -11.72 -11.49
CA LYS A 128 6.96 -11.30 -12.53
C LYS A 128 6.94 -9.78 -12.75
N LEU A 129 7.03 -8.99 -11.67
CA LEU A 129 6.80 -7.55 -11.67
C LEU A 129 7.59 -6.79 -12.74
N PHE A 130 8.90 -7.01 -12.82
CA PHE A 130 9.78 -6.26 -13.73
C PHE A 130 9.55 -6.54 -15.22
N TYR A 131 8.75 -7.56 -15.58
CA TYR A 131 8.30 -7.78 -16.96
C TYR A 131 7.06 -6.94 -17.33
N LYS A 132 6.45 -6.26 -16.35
CA LYS A 132 5.28 -5.38 -16.52
C LYS A 132 5.64 -3.89 -16.51
N LEU A 133 6.82 -3.54 -16.02
CA LEU A 133 7.33 -2.17 -15.94
C LEU A 133 8.09 -1.80 -17.22
N LYS A 134 8.09 -0.50 -17.58
CA LYS A 134 8.52 0.02 -18.88
C LYS A 134 9.88 0.71 -18.85
#